data_AF-A0A1F7JR78-F1
#
_entry.id   AF-A0A1F7JR78-F1
#
_cell.length_a   1.000
_cell.length_b   1.000
_cell.length_c   1.000
_cell.angle_alpha   90.00
_cell.angle_beta   90.00
_cell.angle_gamma   90.00
#
_symmetry.space_group_name_H-M   'P 1'
#
loop_
_entity.id
_entity.type
_entity.pdbx_description
1 polymer ?
#
loop_
_entity_poly.entity_id
_entity_poly.type
_entity_poly.pdbx_seq_one_letter_code
_entity_poly.pdbx_strand_id
1 'polypeptide(L)'
;MLYQIEVRKTKKMGRGVYALKNFKRLEIIEKCPVVHLKPGERRHCEKTILNTYIYPWRSLQDAVIVLGYGSIYNHSVSPNTKWVRSFKTDQMFYKAIRPIKKGEE
;
A
#
# COMPACT_ATOMS: atom_id res chain seq x y z
N MET A 1 12.80 16.02 -9.42
CA MET A 1 12.67 15.04 -8.31
C MET A 1 12.62 13.65 -8.94
N LEU A 2 13.55 12.75 -8.64
CA LEU A 2 13.56 11.40 -9.23
C LEU A 2 12.54 10.52 -8.49
N TYR A 3 11.51 10.07 -9.20
CA TYR A 3 10.53 9.12 -8.67
C TYR A 3 11.22 7.77 -8.41
N GLN A 4 10.90 7.13 -7.27
CA GLN A 4 11.49 5.84 -6.88
C GLN A 4 10.62 4.65 -7.31
N ILE A 5 9.35 4.90 -7.58
CA ILE A 5 8.34 3.93 -8.01
C ILE A 5 7.39 4.57 -9.03
N GLU A 6 6.71 3.75 -9.81
CA GLU A 6 5.65 4.18 -10.72
C GLU A 6 4.50 3.18 -10.75
N VAL A 7 3.32 3.62 -11.21
CA VAL A 7 2.17 2.75 -11.43
C VAL A 7 2.11 2.32 -12.89
N ARG A 8 1.99 1.01 -13.13
CA ARG A 8 1.79 0.44 -14.46
C ARG A 8 0.52 -0.40 -14.51
N LYS A 9 -0.02 -0.61 -15.71
CA LYS A 9 -1.05 -1.65 -15.92
C LYS A 9 -0.38 -3.02 -15.89
N THR A 10 -0.98 -3.96 -15.19
CA THR A 10 -0.57 -5.37 -15.15
C THR A 10 -1.48 -6.19 -16.07
N LYS A 11 -1.03 -7.38 -16.48
CA LYS A 11 -1.81 -8.24 -17.39
C LYS A 11 -3.08 -8.82 -16.75
N LYS A 12 -3.13 -8.95 -15.42
CA LYS A 12 -4.21 -9.67 -14.70
C LYS A 12 -4.82 -8.93 -13.52
N MET A 13 -4.04 -8.09 -12.82
CA MET A 13 -4.44 -7.49 -11.53
C MET A 13 -4.77 -5.99 -11.65
N GLY A 14 -4.99 -5.49 -12.87
CA GLY A 14 -5.31 -4.08 -13.11
C GLY A 14 -4.06 -3.20 -13.04
N ARG A 15 -3.80 -2.56 -11.89
CA ARG A 15 -2.66 -1.65 -11.68
C ARG A 15 -1.67 -2.28 -10.70
N GLY A 16 -0.40 -1.96 -10.83
CA GLY A 16 0.65 -2.42 -9.92
C GLY A 16 1.71 -1.35 -9.76
N VAL A 17 2.44 -1.40 -8.64
CA VAL A 17 3.52 -0.46 -8.30
C VAL A 17 4.85 -1.11 -8.67
N TYR A 18 5.66 -0.43 -9.47
CA TYR A 18 6.93 -0.95 -9.98
C TYR A 18 8.10 -0.10 -9.50
N ALA A 19 9.21 -0.76 -9.17
CA ALA A 19 10.44 -0.10 -8.74
C ALA A 19 11.14 0.62 -9.90
N LEU A 20 11.45 1.91 -9.73
CA LEU A 20 12.27 2.69 -10.68
C LEU A 20 13.76 2.65 -10.37
N LYS A 21 14.13 2.14 -9.19
CA LYS A 21 15.51 1.90 -8.74
C LYS A 21 15.60 0.60 -7.94
N ASN A 22 16.83 0.20 -7.60
CA ASN A 22 17.03 -0.89 -6.65
C ASN A 22 16.70 -0.41 -5.22
N PHE A 23 16.05 -1.26 -4.44
CA PHE A 23 15.83 -1.08 -2.99
C PHE A 23 16.58 -2.13 -2.20
N LYS A 24 17.14 -1.72 -1.07
CA LYS A 24 17.74 -2.61 -0.07
C LYS A 24 16.65 -3.21 0.83
N ARG A 25 16.94 -4.34 1.45
CA ARG A 25 16.08 -4.93 2.48
C ARG A 25 15.83 -3.89 3.60
N LEU A 26 14.60 -3.80 4.08
CA LEU A 26 14.07 -2.84 5.07
C LEU A 26 14.00 -1.37 4.63
N GLU A 27 14.44 -1.05 3.41
CA GLU A 27 14.31 0.31 2.88
C GLU A 27 12.84 0.71 2.75
N ILE A 28 12.53 1.96 3.09
CA ILE A 28 11.19 2.53 2.93
C ILE A 28 11.01 2.89 1.45
N ILE A 29 10.02 2.28 0.83
CA ILE A 29 9.64 2.51 -0.56
C ILE A 29 8.73 3.75 -0.63
N GLU A 30 7.71 3.80 0.23
CA GLU A 30 6.74 4.89 0.27
C GLU A 30 6.21 5.11 1.69
N LYS A 31 5.88 6.37 2.00
CA LYS A 31 5.13 6.76 3.21
C LYS A 31 3.83 7.41 2.77
N CYS A 32 2.72 6.73 2.99
CA CYS A 32 1.42 7.12 2.47
C CYS A 32 0.58 7.74 3.60
N PRO A 33 0.06 8.96 3.45
CA PRO A 33 -0.97 9.47 4.35
C PRO A 33 -2.23 8.61 4.25
N VAL A 34 -3.02 8.60 5.31
CA VAL A 34 -4.23 7.78 5.39
C VAL A 34 -5.47 8.64 5.64
N VAL A 35 -6.61 8.19 5.14
CA VAL A 35 -7.93 8.75 5.47
C VAL A 35 -8.66 7.73 6.33
N HIS A 36 -9.06 8.15 7.53
CA HIS A 36 -9.79 7.29 8.45
C HIS A 36 -11.25 7.14 8.04
N LEU A 37 -11.75 5.92 8.14
CA LEU A 37 -13.16 5.59 7.98
C LEU A 37 -13.72 5.26 9.36
N LYS A 38 -14.74 6.02 9.79
CA LYS A 38 -15.52 5.69 10.98
C LYS A 38 -16.21 4.33 10.78
N PRO A 39 -16.60 3.61 11.84
CA PRO A 39 -17.23 2.29 11.72
C PRO A 39 -18.47 2.24 10.80
N GLY A 40 -19.26 3.32 10.74
CA GLY A 40 -20.38 3.43 9.79
C GLY A 40 -19.93 3.53 8.34
N GLU A 41 -18.95 4.39 8.05
CA GLU A 41 -18.38 4.59 6.71
C GLU A 41 -17.69 3.33 6.20
N ARG A 42 -16.96 2.63 7.08
CA ARG A 42 -16.37 1.33 6.77
C ARG A 42 -17.43 0.34 6.29
N ARG A 43 -18.54 0.19 7.03
CA ARG A 43 -19.65 -0.71 6.65
C ARG A 43 -20.25 -0.37 5.29
N HIS A 44 -20.22 0.91 4.89
CA HIS A 44 -20.62 1.30 3.54
C HIS A 44 -19.56 0.93 2.51
N CYS A 45 -18.28 1.20 2.78
CA CYS A 45 -17.17 0.86 1.89
C CYS A 45 -17.05 -0.65 1.63
N GLU A 46 -17.25 -1.48 2.66
CA GLU A 46 -17.22 -2.95 2.59
C GLU A 46 -18.26 -3.53 1.60
N LYS A 47 -19.32 -2.76 1.29
CA LYS A 47 -20.36 -3.13 0.30
C LYS A 47 -20.03 -2.67 -1.12
N THR A 48 -18.88 -2.06 -1.33
CA THR A 48 -18.45 -1.50 -2.61
C THR A 48 -17.09 -2.06 -3.03
N ILE A 49 -16.59 -1.64 -4.19
CA ILE A 49 -15.23 -1.98 -4.63
C ILE A 49 -14.14 -1.50 -3.64
N LEU A 50 -14.42 -0.48 -2.82
CA LEU A 50 -13.47 0.02 -1.82
C LEU A 50 -13.11 -1.04 -0.76
N ASN A 51 -13.92 -2.08 -0.59
CA ASN A 51 -13.61 -3.19 0.30
C ASN A 51 -12.23 -3.81 0.01
N THR A 52 -11.79 -3.82 -1.26
CA THR A 52 -10.49 -4.38 -1.66
C THR A 52 -9.33 -3.39 -1.52
N TYR A 53 -9.59 -2.17 -1.05
CA TYR A 53 -8.63 -1.05 -1.01
C TYR A 53 -8.42 -0.47 0.39
N ILE A 54 -9.27 -0.82 1.36
CA ILE A 54 -9.19 -0.35 2.74
C ILE A 54 -8.31 -1.28 3.58
N TYR A 55 -7.64 -0.70 4.57
CA TYR A 55 -6.75 -1.43 5.49
C TYR A 55 -7.27 -1.32 6.92
N PRO A 56 -7.11 -2.38 7.75
CA PRO A 56 -7.37 -2.27 9.18
C PRO A 56 -6.39 -1.29 9.82
N TRP A 57 -6.85 -0.49 10.79
CA TRP A 57 -6.00 0.52 11.43
C TRP A 57 -5.61 0.18 12.87
N ARG A 58 -6.40 0.59 13.88
CA ARG A 58 -6.09 0.33 15.30
C ARG A 58 -6.88 -0.85 15.85
N SER A 59 -8.17 -0.92 15.55
CA SER A 59 -9.04 -2.05 15.88
C SER A 59 -9.50 -2.80 14.63
N LEU A 60 -10.14 -3.96 14.83
CA LEU A 60 -10.81 -4.70 13.75
C LEU A 60 -12.03 -3.96 13.17
N GLN A 61 -12.50 -2.90 13.82
CA GLN A 61 -13.63 -2.06 13.36
C GLN A 61 -13.14 -0.80 12.64
N ASP A 62 -11.89 -0.38 12.85
CA ASP A 62 -11.32 0.79 12.20
C ASP A 62 -10.76 0.40 10.83
N ALA A 63 -11.01 1.25 9.84
CA ALA A 63 -10.39 1.12 8.53
C ALA A 63 -9.82 2.45 8.07
N VAL A 64 -8.83 2.38 7.18
CA VAL A 64 -8.30 3.52 6.48
C VAL A 64 -8.24 3.27 4.97
N ILE A 65 -8.40 4.32 4.19
CA ILE A 65 -7.93 4.34 2.80
C ILE A 65 -6.50 4.85 2.82
N VAL A 66 -5.59 4.13 2.14
CA VAL A 66 -4.19 4.53 2.06
C VAL A 66 -3.98 5.30 0.75
N LEU A 67 -3.61 6.58 0.88
CA LEU A 67 -3.37 7.47 -0.26
C LEU A 67 -2.00 7.17 -0.90
N GLY A 68 -1.47 8.11 -1.70
CA GLY A 68 -0.28 7.86 -2.51
C GLY A 68 -0.53 6.66 -3.44
N TYR A 69 0.43 5.74 -3.52
CA TYR A 69 0.22 4.47 -4.21
C TYR A 69 -0.11 3.30 -3.27
N GLY A 70 -0.37 3.55 -1.98
CA GLY A 70 -0.53 2.49 -0.99
C GLY A 70 -1.65 1.49 -1.33
N SER A 71 -2.85 1.99 -1.65
CA SER A 71 -3.96 1.13 -2.10
C SER A 71 -3.79 0.59 -3.55
N ILE A 72 -2.64 0.76 -4.20
CA ILE A 72 -2.35 0.22 -5.55
C ILE A 72 -1.45 -1.03 -5.49
N TYR A 73 -0.72 -1.25 -4.39
CA TYR A 73 0.13 -2.44 -4.24
C TYR A 73 -0.70 -3.72 -4.32
N ASN A 74 -0.38 -4.59 -5.28
CA ASN A 74 -1.04 -5.88 -5.42
C ASN A 74 -0.62 -6.86 -4.31
N HIS A 75 -1.49 -7.83 -4.06
CA HIS A 75 -1.22 -8.95 -3.15
C HIS A 75 -0.44 -10.05 -3.88
N SER A 76 0.43 -10.75 -3.15
CA SER A 76 1.18 -11.90 -3.64
C SER A 76 1.37 -12.91 -2.52
N VAL A 77 1.39 -14.20 -2.87
CA VAL A 77 1.77 -15.30 -1.95
C VAL A 77 3.26 -15.26 -1.59
N SER A 78 4.08 -14.62 -2.41
CA SER A 78 5.51 -14.39 -2.18
C SER A 78 5.81 -12.89 -2.34
N PRO A 79 5.40 -12.05 -1.35
CA PRO A 79 5.55 -10.60 -1.46
C PRO A 79 7.02 -10.19 -1.34
N ASN A 80 7.38 -9.06 -1.92
CA ASN A 80 8.69 -8.41 -1.73
C ASN A 80 8.63 -7.18 -0.83
N THR A 81 7.42 -6.78 -0.44
CA THR A 81 7.10 -5.57 0.33
C THR A 81 6.14 -5.91 1.46
N LYS A 82 6.23 -5.18 2.58
CA LYS A 82 5.24 -5.19 3.66
C LYS A 82 4.82 -3.78 4.01
N TRP A 83 3.58 -3.62 4.44
CA TRP A 83 3.10 -2.37 5.00
C TRP A 83 3.24 -2.35 6.54
N VAL A 84 3.48 -1.17 7.10
CA VAL A 84 3.61 -0.94 8.55
C VAL A 84 2.84 0.33 8.91
N ARG A 85 1.94 0.23 9.88
CA ARG A 85 1.15 1.37 10.37
C ARG A 85 2.02 2.23 11.29
N SER A 86 2.19 3.50 10.93
CA SER A 86 2.84 4.50 11.77
C SER A 86 1.77 5.34 12.46
N PHE A 87 1.42 4.95 13.69
CA PHE A 87 0.47 5.70 14.51
C PHE A 87 0.98 7.08 14.96
N LYS A 88 2.31 7.27 14.98
CA LYS A 88 2.94 8.55 15.35
C LYS A 88 2.78 9.60 14.25
N THR A 89 2.86 9.19 12.99
CA THR A 89 2.83 10.10 11.84
C THR A 89 1.54 10.00 11.02
N ASP A 90 0.59 9.18 11.47
CA ASP A 90 -0.66 8.87 10.79
C ASP A 90 -0.48 8.48 9.32
N GLN A 91 0.40 7.50 9.09
CA GLN A 91 0.81 7.07 7.75
C GLN A 91 0.98 5.56 7.67
N MET A 92 0.76 5.00 6.48
CA MET A 92 1.15 3.64 6.12
C MET A 92 2.53 3.65 5.45
N PHE A 93 3.48 2.88 5.96
CA PHE A 93 4.81 2.76 5.35
C PHE A 93 4.93 1.44 4.58
N TYR A 94 5.32 1.51 3.31
CA TYR A 94 5.67 0.33 2.51
C TYR A 94 7.17 0.13 2.57
N LYS A 95 7.61 -1.06 2.98
CA LYS A 95 9.02 -1.41 3.19
C LYS A 95 9.39 -2.68 2.46
N ALA A 96 10.55 -2.69 1.82
CA ALA A 96 11.09 -3.89 1.21
C ALA A 96 11.41 -4.96 2.26
N ILE A 97 10.99 -6.22 2.06
CA ILE A 97 11.34 -7.34 2.97
C ILE A 97 12.56 -8.13 2.50
N ARG A 98 12.92 -7.96 1.22
CA ARG A 98 14.14 -8.43 0.54
C ARG A 98 14.64 -7.34 -0.40
N PRO A 99 15.86 -7.43 -0.98
CA PRO A 99 16.24 -6.54 -2.08
C PRO A 99 15.22 -6.61 -3.23
N ILE A 100 14.90 -5.45 -3.81
CA ILE A 100 13.99 -5.30 -4.97
C ILE A 100 14.78 -4.66 -6.09
N LYS A 101 14.81 -5.27 -7.26
CA LYS A 101 15.48 -4.73 -8.44
C LYS A 101 14.58 -3.73 -9.16
N LYS A 102 15.20 -2.77 -9.85
CA LYS A 102 14.50 -1.90 -10.81
C LYS A 102 13.66 -2.75 -11.78
N GLY A 103 12.40 -2.40 -11.94
CA GLY A 103 11.44 -3.07 -12.82
C GLY A 103 10.67 -4.22 -12.17
N GLU A 104 11.00 -4.65 -10.94
CA GLU A 104 10.12 -5.54 -10.17
C GLU A 104 8.84 -4.80 -9.73
N GLU A 105 7.73 -5.54 -9.69
CA GLU A 105 6.48 -5.16 -8.99
C GLU A 105 6.61 -5.48 -7.51
#